data_AF-A0AAD7AG87-F1
#
_entry.id   AF-A0AAD7AG87-F1
#
_cell.length_a   1.000
_cell.length_b   1.000
_cell.length_c   1.000
_cell.angle_alpha   90.00
_cell.angle_beta   90.00
_cell.angle_gamma   90.00
#
_symmetry.space_group_name_H-M   'P 1'
#
loop_
_entity.id
_entity.type
_entity.pdbx_description
1 polymer ?
#
loop_
_entity_poly.entity_id
_entity_poly.type
_entity_poly.pdbx_seq_one_letter_code
_entity_poly.pdbx_strand_id
1 'polypeptide(L)'
;NGNVPPAKKLWKSTFDKDISRSIRYFMRMTIHGGYKVGQYWDNIPSHEWKGKCCDTHESMDHILTKCTAAGQKEIWDLTSEMWRMKTGIEMRPTIGQIMAGGVTKVGNMGENRLYKILITESTHLIWKLRNERRIQHTGPHALEKIRNRWLKTINNRLVVDCAMTDGLKYGKKALKISLVKSTWKKTLKDERTLAKDWPKKVGVLVGVG
;
A
#
# COMPACT_ATOMS: atom_id res chain seq x y z
N ASN A 1 -12.89 22.44 1.59
CA ASN A 1 -14.21 21.83 1.89
C ASN A 1 -14.30 20.42 1.32
N GLY A 2 -13.71 19.44 2.00
CA GLY A 2 -13.79 18.03 1.60
C GLY A 2 -14.97 17.36 2.31
N ASN A 3 -16.06 17.09 1.57
CA ASN A 3 -17.14 16.26 2.11
C ASN A 3 -16.57 14.89 2.48
N VAL A 4 -16.54 14.58 3.78
CA VAL A 4 -16.16 13.25 4.27
C VAL A 4 -17.13 12.24 3.65
N PRO A 5 -16.64 11.26 2.87
CA PRO A 5 -17.53 10.29 2.25
C PRO A 5 -18.30 9.55 3.34
N PRO A 6 -19.60 9.25 3.15
CA PRO A 6 -20.37 8.50 4.13
C PRO A 6 -19.66 7.21 4.53
N ALA A 7 -19.67 6.84 5.81
CA ALA A 7 -18.92 5.68 6.32
C ALA A 7 -19.18 4.38 5.51
N LYS A 8 -20.41 4.18 5.03
CA LYS A 8 -20.80 3.07 4.13
C LYS A 8 -20.06 3.07 2.79
N LYS A 9 -19.71 4.25 2.26
CA LYS A 9 -18.98 4.42 1.00
C LYS A 9 -17.48 4.17 1.19
N LEU A 10 -16.91 4.65 2.29
CA LEU A 10 -15.53 4.31 2.71
C LEU A 10 -15.39 2.79 2.86
N TRP A 11 -16.34 2.18 3.57
CA TRP A 11 -16.42 0.74 3.77
C TRP A 11 -16.42 -0.04 2.46
N LYS A 12 -17.38 0.22 1.57
CA LYS A 12 -17.50 -0.50 0.28
C LYS A 12 -16.23 -0.38 -0.58
N SER A 13 -15.52 0.73 -0.48
CA SER A 13 -14.30 0.96 -1.26
C SER A 13 -13.12 0.08 -0.85
N THR A 14 -13.11 -0.41 0.40
CA THR A 14 -12.11 -1.39 0.83
C THR A 14 -12.27 -2.74 0.14
N PHE A 15 -13.42 -3.00 -0.51
CA PHE A 15 -13.69 -4.23 -1.25
C PHE A 15 -13.37 -4.15 -2.74
N ASP A 16 -12.64 -3.11 -3.16
CA ASP A 16 -12.29 -2.93 -4.57
C ASP A 16 -11.47 -4.11 -5.12
N LYS A 17 -11.77 -4.49 -6.38
CA LYS A 17 -11.08 -5.58 -7.08
C LYS A 17 -9.57 -5.37 -7.22
N ASP A 18 -9.13 -4.12 -7.23
CA ASP A 18 -7.72 -3.75 -7.32
C ASP A 18 -6.97 -3.92 -5.99
N ILE A 19 -7.67 -4.21 -4.89
CA ILE A 19 -7.07 -4.49 -3.58
C ILE A 19 -7.05 -6.01 -3.35
N SER A 20 -5.91 -6.55 -2.90
CA SER A 20 -5.78 -7.98 -2.58
C SER A 20 -6.60 -8.36 -1.34
N ARG A 21 -7.13 -9.59 -1.28
CA ARG A 21 -8.05 -10.03 -0.22
C ARG A 21 -7.48 -9.82 1.20
N SER A 22 -6.20 -10.11 1.40
CA SER A 22 -5.52 -9.90 2.68
C SER A 22 -5.51 -8.43 3.09
N ILE A 23 -5.27 -7.52 2.14
CA ILE A 23 -5.28 -6.08 2.39
C ILE A 23 -6.71 -5.59 2.66
N ARG A 24 -7.73 -6.11 1.97
CA ARG A 24 -9.14 -5.76 2.28
C ARG A 24 -9.50 -6.08 3.73
N TYR A 25 -9.08 -7.27 4.19
CA TYR A 25 -9.27 -7.67 5.58
C TYR A 25 -8.52 -6.73 6.53
N PHE A 26 -7.27 -6.39 6.22
CA PHE A 26 -6.49 -5.43 6.99
C PHE A 26 -7.15 -4.05 7.06
N MET A 27 -7.61 -3.51 5.93
CA MET A 27 -8.29 -2.22 5.89
C MET A 27 -9.59 -2.24 6.69
N ARG A 28 -10.37 -3.31 6.59
CA ARG A 28 -11.56 -3.53 7.43
C ARG A 28 -11.20 -3.46 8.92
N MET A 29 -10.24 -4.27 9.35
CA MET A 29 -9.87 -4.37 10.76
C MET A 29 -9.30 -3.05 11.27
N THR A 30 -8.58 -2.30 10.43
CA THR A 30 -8.10 -0.95 10.73
C THR A 30 -9.25 0.03 10.95
N ILE A 31 -10.24 0.07 10.06
CA ILE A 31 -11.40 0.98 10.17
C ILE A 31 -12.24 0.67 11.42
N HIS A 32 -12.38 -0.60 11.78
CA HIS A 32 -13.20 -1.01 12.93
C HIS A 32 -12.42 -1.11 14.25
N GLY A 33 -11.14 -0.73 14.28
CA GLY A 33 -10.32 -0.85 15.49
C GLY A 33 -10.15 -2.30 15.98
N GLY A 34 -10.23 -3.28 15.08
CA GLY A 34 -10.18 -4.70 15.41
C GLY A 34 -8.78 -5.25 15.70
N TYR A 35 -7.73 -4.43 15.55
CA TYR A 35 -6.35 -4.85 15.83
C TYR A 35 -5.94 -4.55 17.27
N LYS A 36 -5.15 -5.46 17.83
CA LYS A 36 -4.55 -5.35 19.17
C LYS A 36 -3.38 -4.36 19.15
N VAL A 37 -3.67 -3.10 19.47
CA VAL A 37 -2.71 -1.98 19.43
C VAL A 37 -2.84 -1.16 20.71
N GLY A 38 -1.74 -0.56 21.18
CA GLY A 38 -1.78 0.40 22.28
C GLY A 38 -2.31 -0.20 23.57
N GLN A 39 -3.29 0.51 24.14
CA GLN A 39 -3.97 0.21 25.40
C GLN A 39 -4.54 -1.21 25.51
N TYR A 40 -4.81 -1.87 24.38
CA TYR A 40 -5.23 -3.27 24.42
C TYR A 40 -4.26 -4.15 25.24
N TRP A 41 -2.95 -3.88 25.11
CA TRP A 41 -1.90 -4.67 25.76
C TRP A 41 -1.73 -4.35 27.23
N ASP A 42 -2.21 -3.20 27.71
CA ASP A 42 -2.13 -2.82 29.13
C ASP A 42 -2.96 -3.78 30.02
N ASN A 43 -3.96 -4.43 29.43
CA ASN A 43 -4.81 -5.41 30.13
C ASN A 43 -4.21 -6.83 30.15
N ILE A 44 -3.00 -7.03 29.60
CA ILE A 44 -2.35 -8.34 29.54
C ILE A 44 -1.04 -8.28 30.33
N PRO A 45 -1.00 -8.89 31.53
CA PRO A 45 0.19 -8.93 32.36
C PRO A 45 1.44 -9.41 31.60
N SER A 46 2.57 -8.74 31.82
CA SER A 46 3.88 -9.03 31.18
C SER A 46 3.95 -8.74 29.67
N HIS A 47 2.91 -8.16 29.09
CA HIS A 47 2.80 -7.88 27.65
C HIS A 47 2.51 -6.41 27.33
N GLU A 48 2.39 -5.55 28.34
CA GLU A 48 2.07 -4.12 28.26
C GLU A 48 3.09 -3.39 27.39
N TRP A 49 4.35 -3.84 27.43
CA TRP A 49 5.43 -3.30 26.60
C TRP A 49 5.10 -3.39 25.10
N LYS A 50 4.26 -4.33 24.64
CA LYS A 50 3.82 -4.44 23.22
C LYS A 50 2.91 -3.30 22.78
N GLY A 51 2.26 -2.62 23.71
CA GLY A 51 1.38 -1.48 23.48
C GLY A 51 2.11 -0.14 23.33
N LYS A 52 3.41 -0.08 23.63
CA LYS A 52 4.19 1.16 23.59
C LYS A 52 5.03 1.27 22.32
N CYS A 53 5.18 2.45 21.74
CA CYS A 53 6.12 2.73 20.64
C CYS A 53 6.50 4.21 20.64
N CYS A 54 7.80 4.52 20.43
CA CYS A 54 8.33 5.88 20.43
C CYS A 54 7.87 6.69 21.67
N ASP A 55 8.07 6.11 22.86
CA ASP A 55 7.70 6.67 24.17
C ASP A 55 6.21 7.04 24.36
N THR A 56 5.33 6.54 23.48
CA THR A 56 3.88 6.76 23.54
C THR A 56 3.10 5.46 23.45
N HIS A 57 1.83 5.47 23.82
CA HIS A 57 0.92 4.39 23.46
C HIS A 57 0.74 4.37 21.95
N GLU A 58 1.08 3.22 21.38
CA GLU A 58 0.96 3.02 19.95
C GLU A 58 -0.51 3.04 19.54
N SER A 59 -0.81 3.67 18.41
CA SER A 59 -2.14 3.68 17.78
C SER A 59 -2.00 3.33 16.31
N MET A 60 -3.10 2.99 15.63
CA MET A 60 -3.03 2.72 14.19
C MET A 60 -2.55 3.94 13.39
N ASP A 61 -2.95 5.13 13.80
CA ASP A 61 -2.45 6.39 13.23
C ASP A 61 -0.95 6.57 13.48
N HIS A 62 -0.49 6.27 14.70
CA HIS A 62 0.95 6.27 15.00
C HIS A 62 1.71 5.33 14.07
N ILE A 63 1.29 4.06 13.99
CA ILE A 63 1.98 3.02 13.20
C ILE A 63 2.08 3.42 11.74
N LEU A 64 1.00 3.94 11.17
CA LEU A 64 0.90 4.16 9.74
C LEU A 64 1.42 5.52 9.29
N THR A 65 1.46 6.55 10.15
CA THR A 65 1.77 7.92 9.70
C THR A 65 2.77 8.70 10.58
N LYS A 66 3.02 8.28 11.83
CA LYS A 66 3.83 9.07 12.79
C LYS A 66 5.02 8.33 13.38
N CYS A 67 5.11 7.02 13.22
CA CYS A 67 6.14 6.19 13.84
C CYS A 67 7.53 6.60 13.35
N THR A 68 8.45 6.88 14.28
CA THR A 68 9.84 7.29 14.00
C THR A 68 10.78 6.10 13.86
N ALA A 69 10.36 4.92 14.31
CA ALA A 69 11.17 3.72 14.18
C ALA A 69 11.19 3.23 12.72
N ALA A 70 12.33 2.64 12.31
CA ALA A 70 12.59 2.23 10.93
C ALA A 70 11.45 1.40 10.31
N GLY A 71 11.11 1.74 9.07
CA GLY A 71 10.06 1.12 8.25
C GLY A 71 9.07 2.14 7.72
N GLN A 72 8.37 2.84 8.62
CA GLN A 72 7.23 3.68 8.23
C GLN A 72 7.65 4.81 7.29
N LYS A 73 8.68 5.57 7.66
CA LYS A 73 9.16 6.72 6.88
C LYS A 73 9.73 6.27 5.54
N GLU A 74 10.56 5.24 5.53
CA GLU A 74 11.23 4.72 4.34
C GLU A 74 10.21 4.21 3.32
N ILE A 75 9.17 3.51 3.77
CA ILE A 75 8.11 3.02 2.89
C ILE A 75 7.35 4.20 2.27
N TRP A 76 7.02 5.24 3.04
CA TRP A 76 6.37 6.42 2.46
C TRP A 76 7.28 7.21 1.54
N ASP A 77 8.59 7.28 1.82
CA ASP A 77 9.56 7.93 0.93
C ASP A 77 9.59 7.25 -0.44
N LEU A 78 9.70 5.92 -0.49
CA LEU A 78 9.65 5.13 -1.73
C LEU A 78 8.30 5.28 -2.45
N THR A 79 7.21 5.28 -1.69
CA THR A 79 5.86 5.45 -2.23
C THR A 79 5.67 6.83 -2.86
N SER A 80 6.14 7.87 -2.16
CA SER A 80 6.09 9.25 -2.60
C SER A 80 6.95 9.48 -3.83
N GLU A 81 8.12 8.86 -3.89
CA GLU A 81 8.99 8.89 -5.06
C GLU A 81 8.29 8.32 -6.31
N MET A 82 7.73 7.12 -6.21
CA MET A 82 7.02 6.52 -7.34
C MET A 82 5.79 7.35 -7.75
N TRP A 83 5.09 7.94 -6.79
CA TRP A 83 3.96 8.83 -7.08
C TRP A 83 4.39 10.12 -7.77
N ARG A 84 5.53 10.68 -7.37
CA ARG A 84 6.14 11.86 -7.99
C ARG A 84 6.59 11.57 -9.42
N MET A 85 7.16 10.40 -9.70
CA MET A 85 7.48 9.98 -11.09
C MET A 85 6.22 9.99 -11.97
N LYS A 86 5.07 9.60 -11.41
CA LYS A 86 3.80 9.57 -12.14
C LYS A 86 3.23 10.97 -12.40
N THR A 87 3.13 11.77 -11.34
CA THR A 87 2.28 12.97 -11.28
C THR A 87 3.03 14.27 -11.03
N GLY A 88 4.27 14.20 -10.58
CA GLY A 88 5.04 15.35 -10.08
C GLY A 88 4.70 15.77 -8.65
N ILE A 89 3.77 15.08 -7.98
CA ILE A 89 3.25 15.45 -6.65
C ILE A 89 3.82 14.53 -5.57
N GLU A 90 4.09 15.06 -4.38
CA GLU A 90 4.49 14.28 -3.21
C GLU A 90 3.29 13.55 -2.58
N MET A 91 3.49 12.30 -2.12
CA MET A 91 2.48 11.54 -1.38
C MET A 91 2.87 11.37 0.09
N ARG A 92 2.15 12.05 0.99
CA ARG A 92 2.23 11.87 2.45
C ARG A 92 0.81 11.71 3.02
N PRO A 93 0.29 10.48 3.11
CA PRO A 93 -1.10 10.29 3.46
C PRO A 93 -1.30 10.35 4.97
N THR A 94 -2.34 11.07 5.39
CA THR A 94 -2.90 10.98 6.74
C THR A 94 -3.67 9.66 6.92
N ILE A 95 -3.95 9.27 8.17
CA ILE A 95 -4.75 8.07 8.45
C ILE A 95 -6.13 8.11 7.77
N GLY A 96 -6.76 9.29 7.69
CA GLY A 96 -8.02 9.49 6.99
C GLY A 96 -7.89 9.24 5.48
N GLN A 97 -6.81 9.69 4.86
CA GLN A 97 -6.54 9.43 3.44
C GLN A 97 -6.20 7.96 3.16
N ILE A 98 -5.54 7.28 4.10
CA ILE A 98 -5.29 5.83 4.02
C ILE A 98 -6.62 5.08 4.05
N MET A 99 -7.48 5.38 5.03
CA MET A 99 -8.81 4.77 5.17
C MET A 99 -9.71 5.10 3.97
N ALA A 100 -9.56 6.28 3.38
CA ALA A 100 -10.27 6.70 2.17
C ALA A 100 -9.61 6.25 0.86
N GLY A 101 -8.46 5.55 0.89
CA GLY A 101 -7.65 5.26 -0.29
C GLY A 101 -8.40 4.51 -1.41
N GLY A 102 -9.45 3.76 -1.07
CA GLY A 102 -10.31 3.09 -2.04
C GLY A 102 -11.26 4.03 -2.82
N VAL A 103 -11.61 5.20 -2.27
CA VAL A 103 -12.52 6.19 -2.90
C VAL A 103 -11.83 7.45 -3.40
N THR A 104 -10.61 7.74 -2.98
CA THR A 104 -9.90 8.96 -3.35
C THR A 104 -9.73 9.04 -4.86
N LYS A 105 -10.15 10.17 -5.44
CA LYS A 105 -9.93 10.51 -6.84
C LYS A 105 -8.83 11.55 -6.92
N VAL A 106 -7.75 11.22 -7.60
CA VAL A 106 -6.54 12.04 -7.76
C VAL A 106 -6.27 12.42 -9.21
N GLY A 107 -7.00 11.84 -10.16
CA GLY A 107 -6.88 12.21 -11.57
C GLY A 107 -7.57 11.21 -12.49
N ASN A 108 -6.87 10.80 -13.54
CA ASN A 108 -7.41 9.86 -14.52
C ASN A 108 -7.57 8.43 -13.94
N MET A 109 -8.20 7.53 -14.69
CA MET A 109 -8.45 6.16 -14.22
C MET A 109 -7.18 5.40 -13.82
N GLY A 110 -6.07 5.59 -14.53
CA GLY A 110 -4.78 4.96 -14.21
C GLY A 110 -4.14 5.53 -12.95
N GLU A 111 -4.18 6.85 -12.78
CA GLU A 111 -3.70 7.53 -11.57
C GLU A 111 -4.50 7.15 -10.34
N ASN A 112 -5.83 7.13 -10.42
CA ASN A 112 -6.70 6.70 -9.32
C ASN A 112 -6.39 5.25 -8.90
N ARG A 113 -6.13 4.39 -9.87
CA ARG A 113 -5.81 2.98 -9.63
C ARG A 113 -4.42 2.82 -9.02
N LEU A 114 -3.41 3.53 -9.54
CA LEU A 114 -2.05 3.50 -9.00
C LEU A 114 -2.03 4.04 -7.57
N TYR A 115 -2.70 5.16 -7.31
CA TYR A 115 -2.82 5.74 -5.97
C TYR A 115 -3.38 4.72 -4.96
N LYS A 116 -4.48 4.05 -5.33
CA LYS A 116 -5.10 3.02 -4.50
C LYS A 116 -4.13 1.87 -4.21
N ILE A 117 -3.44 1.38 -5.24
CA ILE A 117 -2.42 0.33 -5.09
C ILE A 117 -1.32 0.78 -4.12
N LEU A 118 -0.72 1.95 -4.37
CA LEU A 118 0.38 2.48 -3.58
C LEU A 118 0.02 2.68 -2.11
N ILE A 119 -1.14 3.29 -1.83
CA ILE A 119 -1.62 3.48 -0.46
C ILE A 119 -1.83 2.13 0.23
N THR A 120 -2.54 1.21 -0.41
CA THR A 120 -3.00 -0.02 0.25
C THR A 120 -1.87 -1.04 0.45
N GLU A 121 -1.01 -1.23 -0.54
CA GLU A 121 0.16 -2.13 -0.45
C GLU A 121 1.17 -1.59 0.58
N SER A 122 1.47 -0.29 0.55
CA SER A 122 2.46 0.33 1.45
C SER A 122 1.98 0.34 2.90
N THR A 123 0.72 0.69 3.14
CA THR A 123 0.12 0.66 4.49
C THR A 123 0.18 -0.74 5.08
N HIS A 124 -0.19 -1.76 4.30
CA HIS A 124 -0.14 -3.14 4.76
C HIS A 124 1.30 -3.62 5.00
N LEU A 125 2.27 -3.17 4.20
CA LEU A 125 3.68 -3.49 4.42
C LEU A 125 4.22 -2.84 5.71
N ILE A 126 3.88 -1.58 5.99
CA ILE A 126 4.24 -0.89 7.24
C ILE A 126 3.70 -1.68 8.45
N TRP A 127 2.43 -2.09 8.40
CA TRP A 127 1.82 -2.91 9.44
C TRP A 127 2.56 -4.24 9.65
N LYS A 128 2.93 -4.93 8.56
CA LYS A 128 3.71 -6.18 8.63
C LYS A 128 5.08 -5.96 9.28
N LEU A 129 5.83 -4.94 8.84
CA LEU A 129 7.14 -4.59 9.41
C LEU A 129 7.03 -4.29 10.91
N ARG A 130 6.00 -3.53 11.32
CA ARG A 130 5.73 -3.27 12.74
C ARG A 130 5.47 -4.57 13.51
N ASN A 131 4.66 -5.49 12.98
CA ASN A 131 4.36 -6.75 13.67
C ASN A 131 5.59 -7.65 13.80
N GLU A 132 6.43 -7.73 12.77
CA GLU A 132 7.69 -8.48 12.82
C GLU A 132 8.62 -7.92 13.90
N ARG A 133 8.75 -6.59 13.99
CA ARG A 133 9.57 -5.93 15.00
C ARG A 133 9.01 -6.10 16.42
N ARG A 134 7.70 -5.83 16.61
CA ARG A 134 7.09 -5.69 17.95
C ARG A 134 6.47 -6.96 18.50
N ILE A 135 5.90 -7.80 17.64
CA ILE A 135 5.18 -9.00 18.05
C ILE A 135 6.04 -10.25 17.89
N GLN A 136 6.84 -10.32 16.82
CA GLN A 136 7.73 -11.46 16.55
C GLN A 136 9.18 -11.23 17.01
N HIS A 137 9.48 -10.07 17.59
CA HIS A 137 10.77 -9.76 18.21
C HIS A 137 11.98 -9.89 17.27
N THR A 138 11.78 -9.65 15.97
CA THR A 138 12.87 -9.77 14.97
C THR A 138 13.88 -8.61 15.00
N GLY A 139 13.66 -7.61 15.86
CA GLY A 139 14.46 -6.39 15.95
C GLY A 139 14.20 -5.40 14.80
N PRO A 140 14.94 -4.29 14.72
CA PRO A 140 14.86 -3.34 13.62
C PRO A 140 15.31 -3.97 12.29
N HIS A 141 14.65 -3.61 11.20
CA HIS A 141 15.06 -4.06 9.87
C HIS A 141 16.09 -3.09 9.26
N ALA A 142 17.09 -3.63 8.56
CA ALA A 142 18.01 -2.83 7.76
C ALA A 142 17.26 -2.10 6.63
N LEU A 143 17.67 -0.87 6.32
CA LEU A 143 17.02 -0.01 5.32
C LEU A 143 16.94 -0.69 3.94
N GLU A 144 18.00 -1.37 3.54
CA GLU A 144 18.05 -2.09 2.26
C GLU A 144 17.03 -3.23 2.20
N LYS A 145 16.81 -3.93 3.32
CA LYS A 145 15.78 -4.97 3.41
C LYS A 145 14.38 -4.38 3.28
N ILE A 146 14.14 -3.19 3.85
CA ILE A 146 12.86 -2.47 3.75
C ILE A 146 12.60 -2.06 2.29
N ARG A 147 13.60 -1.45 1.63
CA ARG A 147 13.56 -1.07 0.21
C ARG A 147 13.24 -2.27 -0.69
N ASN A 148 13.99 -3.36 -0.53
CA ASN A 148 13.78 -4.57 -1.33
C ASN A 148 12.41 -5.22 -1.12
N ARG A 149 11.88 -5.19 0.12
CA ARG A 149 10.53 -5.70 0.40
C ARG A 149 9.44 -4.84 -0.21
N TRP A 150 9.61 -3.51 -0.22
CA TRP A 150 8.68 -2.61 -0.89
C TRP A 150 8.70 -2.83 -2.39
N LEU A 151 9.88 -2.84 -3.01
CA LEU A 151 10.07 -3.14 -4.44
C LEU A 151 9.42 -4.48 -4.81
N LYS A 152 9.68 -5.54 -4.03
CA LYS A 152 9.06 -6.85 -4.23
C LYS A 152 7.53 -6.78 -4.15
N THR A 153 6.99 -6.04 -3.19
CA THR A 153 5.54 -5.89 -3.00
C THR A 153 4.89 -5.23 -4.22
N ILE A 154 5.45 -4.11 -4.69
CA ILE A 154 4.92 -3.37 -5.84
C ILE A 154 5.14 -4.14 -7.16
N ASN A 155 6.30 -4.78 -7.34
CA ASN A 155 6.55 -5.63 -8.52
C ASN A 155 5.60 -6.83 -8.58
N ASN A 156 5.33 -7.49 -7.45
CA ASN A 156 4.35 -8.57 -7.42
C ASN A 156 2.96 -8.07 -7.84
N ARG A 157 2.58 -6.85 -7.46
CA ARG A 157 1.33 -6.24 -7.89
C ARG A 157 1.30 -5.96 -9.40
N LEU A 158 2.40 -5.45 -9.96
CA LEU A 158 2.56 -5.28 -11.41
C LEU A 158 2.42 -6.62 -12.15
N VAL A 159 3.08 -7.67 -11.67
CA VAL A 159 3.00 -9.02 -12.26
C VAL A 159 1.56 -9.54 -12.25
N VAL A 160 0.83 -9.38 -11.14
CA VAL A 160 -0.59 -9.76 -11.04
C VAL A 160 -1.43 -8.97 -12.04
N ASP A 161 -1.21 -7.66 -12.16
CA ASP A 161 -1.94 -6.81 -13.10
C ASP A 161 -1.72 -7.24 -14.56
N CYS A 162 -0.47 -7.54 -14.92
CA CYS A 162 -0.11 -8.07 -16.23
C CYS A 162 -0.79 -9.42 -16.50
N ALA A 163 -0.70 -10.37 -15.56
CA ALA A 163 -1.33 -11.68 -15.67
C ALA A 163 -2.86 -11.56 -15.83
N MET A 164 -3.49 -10.63 -15.12
CA MET A 164 -4.92 -10.38 -15.23
C MET A 164 -5.36 -9.78 -16.58
N THR A 165 -4.44 -9.41 -17.48
CA THR A 165 -4.80 -8.99 -18.86
C THR A 165 -5.12 -10.16 -19.79
N ASP A 166 -4.86 -11.40 -19.37
CA ASP A 166 -5.13 -12.60 -20.17
C ASP A 166 -6.65 -12.79 -20.37
N GLY A 167 -7.12 -12.44 -21.56
CA GLY A 167 -8.52 -12.57 -21.95
C GLY A 167 -8.97 -14.02 -22.14
N LEU A 168 -8.06 -14.95 -22.46
CA LEU A 168 -8.40 -16.37 -22.60
C LEU A 168 -8.67 -16.97 -21.22
N LYS A 169 -7.82 -16.65 -20.24
CA LYS A 169 -7.95 -17.18 -18.87
C LYS A 169 -9.04 -16.51 -18.05
N TYR A 170 -9.20 -15.19 -18.18
CA TYR A 170 -10.09 -14.40 -17.30
C TYR A 170 -11.35 -13.89 -17.99
N GLY A 171 -11.49 -14.01 -19.31
CA GLY A 171 -12.68 -13.61 -20.06
C GLY A 171 -13.13 -12.19 -19.73
N LYS A 172 -14.42 -12.03 -19.37
CA LYS A 172 -15.00 -10.72 -18.99
C LYS A 172 -14.40 -10.11 -17.72
N LYS A 173 -13.66 -10.88 -16.91
CA LYS A 173 -12.98 -10.40 -15.69
C LYS A 173 -11.56 -9.89 -15.97
N ALA A 174 -11.05 -10.08 -17.19
CA ALA A 174 -9.73 -9.62 -17.57
C ALA A 174 -9.60 -8.09 -17.47
N LEU A 175 -8.43 -7.62 -17.07
CA LEU A 175 -8.08 -6.21 -17.09
C LEU A 175 -7.79 -5.75 -18.52
N LYS A 176 -8.30 -4.57 -18.86
CA LYS A 176 -7.95 -3.94 -20.14
C LYS A 176 -6.47 -3.58 -20.12
N ILE A 177 -5.74 -3.98 -21.17
CA ILE A 177 -4.32 -3.64 -21.36
C ILE A 177 -4.10 -2.12 -21.28
N SER A 178 -5.00 -1.33 -21.85
CA SER A 178 -4.93 0.14 -21.78
C SER A 178 -5.01 0.68 -20.35
N LEU A 179 -5.78 0.05 -19.46
CA LEU A 179 -5.85 0.42 -18.06
C LEU A 179 -4.56 0.06 -17.32
N VAL A 180 -4.00 -1.13 -17.56
CA VAL A 180 -2.72 -1.54 -16.95
C VAL A 180 -1.61 -0.59 -17.40
N LYS A 181 -1.51 -0.30 -18.70
CA LYS A 181 -0.58 0.70 -19.23
C LYS A 181 -0.79 2.07 -18.58
N SER A 182 -2.03 2.55 -18.54
CA SER A 182 -2.35 3.84 -17.92
C SER A 182 -1.99 3.87 -16.44
N THR A 183 -2.13 2.76 -15.71
CA THR A 183 -1.74 2.63 -14.30
C THR A 183 -0.22 2.79 -14.14
N TRP A 184 0.57 2.01 -14.86
CA TRP A 184 2.03 1.88 -14.63
C TRP A 184 2.91 2.78 -15.50
N LYS A 185 2.33 3.52 -16.46
CA LYS A 185 3.09 4.48 -17.28
C LYS A 185 3.86 5.47 -16.40
N LYS A 186 5.10 5.78 -16.77
CA LYS A 186 6.09 6.63 -16.08
C LYS A 186 6.73 6.02 -14.82
N THR A 187 6.38 4.79 -14.44
CA THR A 187 6.86 4.18 -13.19
C THR A 187 7.62 2.87 -13.40
N LEU A 188 7.87 2.50 -14.66
CA LEU A 188 8.59 1.29 -15.02
C LEU A 188 10.09 1.56 -15.19
N LYS A 189 10.89 0.57 -14.83
CA LYS A 189 12.33 0.59 -15.12
C LYS A 189 12.54 0.49 -16.62
N ASP A 190 13.42 1.33 -17.17
CA ASP A 190 13.79 1.35 -18.58
C ASP A 190 12.57 1.45 -19.53
N GLU A 191 11.53 2.19 -19.14
CA GLU A 191 10.24 2.19 -19.85
C GLU A 191 10.34 2.53 -21.34
N ARG A 192 11.33 3.33 -21.74
CA ARG A 192 11.56 3.72 -23.14
C ARG A 192 12.00 2.55 -24.03
N THR A 193 12.58 1.50 -23.46
CA THR A 193 13.04 0.31 -24.20
C THR A 193 12.00 -0.82 -24.19
N LEU A 194 10.93 -0.69 -23.41
CA LEU A 194 9.89 -1.71 -23.32
C LEU A 194 9.10 -1.83 -24.62
N ALA A 195 8.83 -3.07 -25.04
CA ALA A 195 7.97 -3.36 -26.17
C ALA A 195 6.57 -2.74 -25.99
N LYS A 196 5.91 -2.38 -27.10
CA LYS A 196 4.55 -1.81 -27.04
C LYS A 196 3.56 -2.74 -26.34
N ASP A 197 3.76 -4.05 -26.36
CA ASP A 197 2.92 -5.07 -25.75
C ASP A 197 3.50 -5.60 -24.42
N TRP A 198 4.36 -4.85 -23.74
CA TRP A 198 5.02 -5.25 -22.48
C TRP A 198 4.10 -5.86 -21.42
N PRO A 199 2.80 -5.52 -21.26
CA PRO A 199 1.96 -6.17 -20.26
C PRO A 199 1.77 -7.68 -20.49
N LYS A 200 2.08 -8.18 -21.70
CA LYS A 200 2.06 -9.61 -22.06
C LYS A 200 3.44 -10.28 -21.93
N LYS A 201 4.48 -9.54 -21.54
CA LYS A 201 5.86 -10.02 -21.46
C LYS A 201 6.26 -10.27 -20.00
N VAL A 202 7.22 -11.18 -19.80
CA VAL A 202 7.80 -11.47 -18.49
C VAL A 202 8.94 -10.47 -18.21
N GLY A 203 9.19 -10.17 -16.93
CA GLY A 203 10.38 -9.43 -16.51
C GLY A 203 10.25 -7.91 -16.46
N VAL A 204 9.02 -7.37 -16.56
CA VAL A 204 8.79 -5.93 -16.39
C VAL A 204 8.82 -5.58 -14.90
N LEU A 205 9.65 -4.60 -14.54
CA LEU A 205 9.85 -4.15 -13.16
C LEU A 205 9.53 -2.66 -13.02
N VAL A 206 9.15 -2.27 -11.82
CA VAL A 206 9.01 -0.86 -11.45
C VAL A 206 10.38 -0.23 -11.24
N GLY A 207 10.51 1.04 -11.63
CA GLY A 207 11.71 1.83 -11.40
C GLY A 207 11.49 2.73 -10.19
N VAL A 208 12.45 2.71 -9.26
CA VAL A 208 12.55 3.66 -8.14
C VAL A 208 14.02 4.07 -8.12
N GLY A 209 14.29 5.38 -8.11
CA GLY A 209 15.62 5.97 -8.16
C GLY A 209 16.45 5.62 -6.94
#